data_AF-A0A1L2FQE3-F1
#
_entry.id   AF-A0A1L2FQE3-F1
#
_cell.length_a   1.000
_cell.length_b   1.000
_cell.length_c   1.000
_cell.angle_alpha   90.00
_cell.angle_beta   90.00
_cell.angle_gamma   90.00
#
_symmetry.space_group_name_H-M   'P 1'
#
loop_
_entity.id
_entity.type
_entity.pdbx_description
1 polymer ?
#
loop_
_entity_poly.entity_id
_entity_poly.type
_entity_poly.pdbx_seq_one_letter_code
_entity_poly.pdbx_strand_id
1 'polypeptide(L)'
;LHGVGVSVVNALSTRVAVEVKTDGHRWTQDYKLGVPTAPLQKNEATDETGTSVTFWADGDIFETTEYSFETLSRRFQEMAFLNKGLRISLTDTRVDHVDEEGKPLMVDYHYEGGIVDFVKYLNSR
;
A
#
# COMPACT_ATOMS: atom_id res chain seq x y z
N LEU A 1 -3.78 -20.37 -2.90
CA LEU A 1 -3.21 -19.08 -3.31
C LEU A 1 -2.63 -19.24 -4.71
N HIS A 2 -2.99 -18.37 -5.66
CA HIS A 2 -2.61 -18.54 -7.08
C HIS A 2 -1.25 -17.91 -7.46
N GLY A 3 -0.54 -17.24 -6.54
CA GLY A 3 0.80 -16.69 -6.82
C GLY A 3 0.86 -15.54 -7.85
N VAL A 4 -0.29 -15.08 -8.36
CA VAL A 4 -0.39 -14.09 -9.45
C VAL A 4 -0.44 -12.63 -8.97
N GLY A 5 -0.55 -12.37 -7.67
CA GLY A 5 -0.91 -11.04 -7.15
C GLY A 5 0.04 -9.94 -7.61
N VAL A 6 1.32 -10.04 -7.24
CA VAL A 6 2.31 -9.00 -7.54
C VAL A 6 2.75 -8.99 -9.01
N SER A 7 2.72 -10.15 -9.68
CA SER A 7 3.07 -10.23 -11.10
C SER A 7 2.03 -9.56 -11.99
N VAL A 8 0.74 -9.67 -11.66
CA VAL A 8 -0.33 -8.92 -12.34
C VAL A 8 -0.17 -7.42 -12.11
N VAL A 9 0.06 -6.98 -10.86
CA VAL A 9 0.30 -5.54 -10.60
C VAL A 9 1.47 -5.01 -11.41
N ASN A 10 2.58 -5.76 -11.51
CA ASN A 10 3.73 -5.38 -12.31
C ASN A 10 3.43 -5.33 -13.82
N ALA A 11 2.66 -6.29 -14.33
CA ALA A 11 2.26 -6.31 -15.75
C ALA A 11 1.31 -5.16 -16.12
N LEU A 12 0.51 -4.66 -15.17
CA LEU A 12 -0.47 -3.58 -15.39
C LEU A 12 0.05 -2.20 -14.95
N SER A 13 1.36 -2.06 -14.75
CA SER A 13 2.00 -0.82 -14.32
C SER A 13 3.07 -0.35 -15.31
N THR A 14 3.15 0.96 -15.53
CA THR A 14 4.25 1.57 -16.31
C THR A 14 5.59 1.42 -15.59
N ARG A 15 5.56 1.45 -14.26
CA ARG A 15 6.71 1.28 -13.37
C ARG A 15 6.30 0.54 -12.09
N VAL A 16 7.22 -0.26 -11.54
CA VAL A 16 7.17 -0.74 -10.16
C VAL A 16 8.54 -0.59 -9.53
N ALA A 17 8.60 -0.11 -8.30
CA ALA A 17 9.81 -0.06 -7.47
C ALA A 17 9.57 -0.93 -6.23
N VAL A 18 10.47 -1.88 -6.01
CA VAL A 18 10.42 -2.79 -4.86
C VAL A 18 11.64 -2.54 -3.98
N GLU A 19 11.39 -2.34 -2.69
CA GLU A 19 12.41 -2.30 -1.64
C GLU A 19 12.12 -3.40 -0.63
N VAL A 20 13.14 -4.19 -0.28
CA VAL A 20 13.06 -5.23 0.75
C VAL A 20 14.19 -5.01 1.74
N LYS A 21 13.87 -4.94 3.04
CA LYS A 21 14.85 -4.90 4.13
C LYS A 21 14.87 -6.28 4.79
N THR A 22 15.92 -7.04 4.55
CA THR A 22 16.12 -8.41 5.07
C THR A 22 17.59 -8.78 5.08
N ASP A 23 17.96 -9.75 5.90
CA ASP A 23 19.34 -10.26 6.02
C ASP A 23 20.37 -9.14 6.31
N GLY A 24 19.96 -8.20 7.16
CA GLY A 24 20.77 -7.06 7.60
C GLY A 24 21.05 -6.02 6.53
N HIS A 25 20.35 -6.03 5.38
CA HIS A 25 20.60 -5.10 4.27
C HIS A 25 19.30 -4.65 3.59
N ARG A 26 19.35 -3.48 2.96
CA ARG A 26 18.30 -2.98 2.06
C ARG A 26 18.54 -3.45 0.63
N TRP A 27 17.53 -4.00 -0.02
CA TRP A 27 17.57 -4.53 -1.37
C TRP A 27 16.57 -3.78 -2.25
N THR A 28 16.95 -3.42 -3.47
CA THR A 28 16.09 -2.65 -4.38
C THR A 28 16.08 -3.23 -5.79
N GLN A 29 14.92 -3.18 -6.43
CA GLN A 29 14.77 -3.49 -7.85
C GLN A 29 13.64 -2.68 -8.48
N ASP A 30 13.93 -2.03 -9.61
CA ASP A 30 12.96 -1.32 -10.44
C ASP A 30 12.52 -2.20 -11.62
N TYR A 31 11.27 -2.02 -12.02
CA TYR A 31 10.64 -2.64 -13.17
C TYR A 31 9.98 -1.58 -14.03
N LYS A 32 10.00 -1.78 -15.34
CA LYS A 32 9.29 -0.97 -16.33
C LYS A 32 8.51 -1.88 -17.26
N LEU A 33 7.19 -1.64 -17.38
CA LEU A 33 6.28 -2.44 -18.21
C LEU A 33 6.46 -3.96 -17.96
N GLY A 34 6.49 -4.37 -16.70
CA GLY A 34 6.65 -5.76 -16.29
C GLY A 34 8.10 -6.30 -16.28
N VAL A 35 9.08 -5.59 -16.84
CA VAL A 35 10.45 -6.10 -17.01
C VAL A 35 11.42 -5.44 -16.02
N PRO A 36 12.31 -6.20 -15.34
CA PRO A 36 13.34 -5.62 -14.48
C PRO A 36 14.27 -4.68 -15.26
N THR A 37 14.56 -3.50 -14.72
CA THR A 37 15.48 -2.54 -15.36
C THR A 37 16.95 -2.84 -15.03
N ALA A 38 17.19 -3.58 -13.95
CA ALA A 38 18.50 -4.03 -13.51
C ALA A 38 18.38 -5.29 -12.64
N PRO A 39 19.49 -6.02 -12.40
CA PRO A 39 19.55 -7.04 -11.35
C PRO A 39 19.24 -6.46 -9.96
N LEU A 40 18.84 -7.31 -9.02
CA LEU A 40 18.60 -6.93 -7.62
C LEU A 40 19.86 -6.27 -7.02
N GLN A 41 19.70 -5.06 -6.50
CA GLN A 41 20.80 -4.29 -5.92
C GLN A 41 20.82 -4.45 -4.40
N LYS A 42 22.00 -4.79 -3.87
CA LYS A 42 22.29 -4.75 -2.43
C LYS A 42 22.76 -3.35 -2.05
N ASN A 43 22.13 -2.75 -1.04
CA ASN A 43 22.44 -1.42 -0.54
C ASN A 43 23.10 -1.49 0.86
N GLU A 44 22.96 -0.44 1.66
CA GLU A 44 23.53 -0.35 2.99
C GLU A 44 22.96 -1.40 3.97
N ALA A 45 23.69 -1.58 5.06
CA ALA A 45 23.25 -2.41 6.18
C ALA A 45 22.11 -1.71 6.96
N THR A 46 21.14 -2.48 7.43
CA THR A 46 20.03 -1.99 8.25
C THR A 46 19.58 -3.07 9.23
N ASP A 47 19.15 -2.64 10.41
CA ASP A 47 18.52 -3.51 11.42
C ASP A 47 16.99 -3.57 11.25
N GLU A 48 16.44 -2.78 10.32
CA GLU A 48 15.02 -2.78 10.00
C GLU A 48 14.64 -3.98 9.12
N THR A 49 13.37 -4.37 9.19
CA THR A 49 12.80 -5.40 8.31
C THR A 49 11.53 -4.88 7.65
N GLY A 50 11.22 -5.38 6.46
CA GLY A 50 9.97 -5.04 5.78
C GLY A 50 10.07 -5.07 4.27
N THR A 51 8.96 -4.73 3.63
CA THR A 51 8.86 -4.65 2.18
C THR A 51 8.02 -3.45 1.82
N SER A 52 8.51 -2.66 0.88
CA SER A 52 7.80 -1.53 0.29
C SER A 52 7.68 -1.76 -1.21
N VAL A 53 6.46 -1.59 -1.72
CA VAL A 53 6.16 -1.68 -3.14
C VAL A 53 5.50 -0.38 -3.56
N THR A 54 6.10 0.31 -4.52
CA THR A 54 5.52 1.49 -5.17
C THR A 54 5.23 1.15 -6.62
N PHE A 55 4.05 1.48 -7.11
CA PHE A 55 3.66 1.17 -8.49
C PHE A 55 2.89 2.33 -9.11
N TRP A 56 2.96 2.39 -10.44
CA TRP A 56 2.32 3.42 -11.24
C TRP A 56 1.42 2.74 -12.27
N ALA A 57 0.10 2.78 -12.04
CA ALA A 57 -0.88 2.18 -12.93
C ALA A 57 -0.73 2.68 -14.37
N ASP A 58 -0.93 1.79 -15.33
CA ASP A 58 -0.78 2.11 -16.74
C ASP A 58 -2.05 2.77 -17.31
N GLY A 59 -1.92 4.03 -17.74
CA GLY A 59 -3.01 4.82 -18.32
C GLY A 59 -3.42 4.37 -19.72
N ASP A 60 -2.60 3.55 -20.40
CA ASP A 60 -3.00 2.91 -21.67
C ASP A 60 -3.90 1.68 -21.42
N ILE A 61 -3.89 1.14 -20.19
CA ILE A 61 -4.67 -0.02 -19.78
C ILE A 61 -5.94 0.40 -19.01
N PHE A 62 -5.81 1.32 -18.06
CA PHE A 62 -6.90 1.76 -17.20
C PHE A 62 -7.48 3.09 -17.66
N GLU A 63 -8.81 3.20 -17.68
CA GLU A 63 -9.51 4.45 -17.97
C GLU A 63 -9.22 5.56 -16.95
N THR A 64 -8.93 5.18 -15.70
CA THR A 64 -8.53 6.10 -14.64
C THR A 64 -7.37 5.52 -13.83
N THR A 65 -6.41 6.38 -13.51
CA THR A 65 -5.26 6.06 -12.64
C THR A 65 -5.31 6.84 -11.33
N GLU A 66 -6.40 7.57 -11.06
CA GLU A 66 -6.60 8.31 -9.82
C GLU A 66 -7.20 7.42 -8.73
N TYR A 67 -6.52 7.33 -7.60
CA TYR A 67 -6.97 6.53 -6.47
C TYR A 67 -7.93 7.32 -5.58
N SER A 68 -9.08 6.73 -5.26
CA SER A 68 -10.06 7.28 -4.32
C SER A 68 -9.63 7.01 -2.88
N PHE A 69 -9.37 8.08 -2.12
CA PHE A 69 -9.04 7.98 -0.69
C PHE A 69 -10.15 7.26 0.08
N GLU A 70 -11.42 7.63 -0.14
CA GLU A 70 -12.58 7.02 0.51
C GLU A 70 -12.66 5.51 0.25
N THR A 71 -12.45 5.09 -1.00
CA THR A 71 -12.52 3.67 -1.38
C THR A 71 -11.42 2.87 -0.69
N LEU A 72 -10.19 3.38 -0.68
CA LEU A 72 -9.05 2.76 -0.01
C LEU A 72 -9.23 2.74 1.52
N SER A 73 -9.62 3.88 2.10
CA SER A 73 -9.90 4.06 3.52
C SER A 73 -10.91 3.03 4.02
N ARG A 74 -12.06 2.87 3.34
CA ARG A 74 -13.07 1.86 3.69
C ARG A 74 -12.48 0.45 3.66
N ARG A 75 -11.73 0.10 2.60
CA ARG A 75 -11.13 -1.23 2.45
C ARG A 75 -10.08 -1.52 3.52
N PHE A 76 -9.24 -0.55 3.84
CA PHE A 76 -8.22 -0.69 4.89
C PHE A 76 -8.85 -0.78 6.27
N GLN A 77 -9.90 -0.01 6.55
CA GLN A 77 -10.63 -0.09 7.81
C GLN A 77 -11.23 -1.49 8.01
N GLU A 78 -11.91 -2.04 7.00
CA GLU A 78 -12.44 -3.42 7.03
C GLU A 78 -11.33 -4.44 7.32
N MET A 79 -10.15 -4.30 6.68
CA MET A 79 -9.03 -5.21 6.91
C MET A 79 -8.47 -5.09 8.33
N ALA A 80 -8.36 -3.88 8.89
CA ALA A 80 -7.91 -3.69 10.27
C ALA A 80 -8.89 -4.31 11.27
N PHE A 81 -10.20 -4.25 11.00
CA PHE A 81 -11.20 -4.94 11.82
C PHE A 81 -11.09 -6.46 11.75
N LEU A 82 -10.82 -7.03 10.57
CA LEU A 82 -10.75 -8.48 10.40
C LEU A 82 -9.44 -9.07 10.93
N ASN A 83 -8.40 -8.26 11.11
CA ASN A 83 -7.08 -8.67 11.57
C ASN A 83 -6.75 -7.99 12.90
N LYS A 84 -7.07 -8.64 14.02
CA LYS A 84 -6.82 -8.10 15.38
C LYS A 84 -5.37 -7.68 15.56
N GLY A 85 -5.16 -6.47 16.07
CA GLY A 85 -3.83 -5.91 16.32
C GLY A 85 -3.07 -5.45 15.06
N LEU A 86 -3.66 -5.57 13.86
CA LEU A 86 -3.08 -5.02 12.65
C LEU A 86 -3.32 -3.51 12.63
N ARG A 87 -2.22 -2.75 12.57
CA ARG A 87 -2.26 -1.31 12.33
C ARG A 87 -2.12 -1.03 10.84
N ILE A 88 -3.06 -0.27 10.28
CA ILE A 88 -3.00 0.20 8.89
C ILE A 88 -3.14 1.72 8.90
N SER A 89 -2.17 2.41 8.31
CA SER A 89 -2.24 3.86 8.06
C SER A 89 -2.41 4.13 6.57
N LEU A 90 -3.17 5.16 6.24
CA LEU A 90 -3.33 5.66 4.87
C LEU A 90 -3.12 7.17 4.90
N THR A 91 -2.27 7.66 3.99
CA THR A 91 -1.97 9.08 3.82
C THR A 91 -2.10 9.44 2.35
N ASP A 92 -2.84 10.50 2.05
CA ASP A 92 -2.95 11.10 0.72
C ASP A 92 -1.99 12.27 0.59
N THR A 93 -0.92 12.12 -0.19
CA THR A 93 0.11 13.16 -0.33
C THR A 93 -0.15 14.13 -1.48
N ARG A 94 -1.33 14.08 -2.13
CA ARG A 94 -1.72 15.04 -3.16
C ARG A 94 -1.97 16.43 -2.55
N VAL A 95 -1.52 17.47 -3.24
CA VAL A 95 -1.50 18.86 -2.73
C VAL A 95 -2.90 19.41 -2.46
N ASP A 96 -3.88 18.98 -3.24
CA ASP A 96 -5.29 19.37 -3.18
C ASP A 96 -6.13 18.47 -2.24
N HIS A 97 -5.55 17.41 -1.68
CA HIS A 97 -6.18 16.48 -0.75
C HIS A 97 -5.69 16.74 0.68
N VAL A 98 -6.14 17.85 1.25
CA VAL A 98 -5.77 18.29 2.61
C VAL A 98 -6.97 18.45 3.53
N ASP A 99 -6.72 18.41 4.84
CA ASP A 99 -7.69 18.72 5.88
C ASP A 99 -7.89 20.24 6.04
N GLU A 100 -8.73 20.65 7.00
CA GLU A 100 -9.03 22.05 7.30
C GLU A 100 -7.79 22.87 7.74
N GLU A 101 -6.74 22.19 8.20
CA GLU A 101 -5.47 22.79 8.62
C GLU A 101 -4.42 22.81 7.49
N GLY A 102 -4.77 22.34 6.29
CA GLY A 102 -3.88 22.27 5.13
C GLY A 102 -2.87 21.13 5.19
N LYS A 103 -3.10 20.11 6.03
CA LYS A 103 -2.24 18.92 6.14
C LYS A 103 -2.76 17.79 5.25
N PRO A 104 -1.89 16.89 4.76
CA PRO A 104 -2.30 15.69 4.02
C PRO A 104 -3.43 14.91 4.71
N LEU A 105 -4.46 14.51 3.98
CA LEU A 105 -5.50 13.64 4.53
C LEU A 105 -4.87 12.34 5.05
N MET A 106 -5.14 12.02 6.32
CA MET A 106 -4.56 10.86 6.99
C MET A 106 -5.58 10.14 7.87
N VAL A 107 -5.54 8.82 7.85
CA VAL A 107 -6.30 7.94 8.75
C VAL A 107 -5.40 6.83 9.30
N ASP A 108 -5.64 6.44 10.54
CA ASP A 108 -4.96 5.33 11.22
C ASP A 108 -6.02 4.37 11.78
N TYR A 109 -5.94 3.11 11.38
CA TYR A 109 -6.85 2.05 11.81
C TYR A 109 -6.10 1.02 12.63
N HIS A 110 -6.59 0.79 13.85
CA HIS A 110 -6.05 -0.23 14.75
C HIS A 110 -7.17 -0.70 15.68
N TYR A 111 -7.49 -2.00 15.61
CA TYR A 111 -8.61 -2.58 16.35
C TYR A 111 -8.19 -3.86 17.09
N GLU A 112 -8.31 -3.84 18.41
CA GLU A 112 -7.97 -4.96 19.30
C GLU A 112 -9.12 -5.99 19.41
N GLY A 113 -10.38 -5.50 19.39
CA GLY A 113 -11.57 -6.36 19.47
C GLY A 113 -11.91 -7.08 18.15
N GLY A 114 -11.28 -6.66 17.05
CA GLY A 114 -11.44 -7.25 15.72
C GLY A 114 -12.88 -7.20 15.21
N ILE A 115 -13.43 -8.35 14.81
CA ILE A 115 -14.79 -8.44 14.23
C ILE A 115 -15.89 -7.94 15.18
N VAL A 116 -15.68 -7.99 16.50
CA VAL A 116 -16.64 -7.43 17.46
C VAL A 116 -16.75 -5.92 17.30
N ASP A 117 -15.63 -5.25 17.06
CA ASP A 117 -15.60 -3.81 16.83
C ASP A 117 -16.17 -3.46 15.45
N PHE A 118 -16.04 -4.35 14.47
CA PHE A 118 -16.68 -4.20 13.16
C PHE A 118 -18.21 -4.20 13.26
N VAL A 119 -18.78 -5.16 13.99
CA VAL A 119 -20.24 -5.24 14.18
C VAL A 119 -20.76 -4.02 14.94
N LYS A 120 -20.05 -3.56 15.97
CA LYS A 120 -20.40 -2.31 16.66
C LYS A 120 -20.37 -1.10 15.72
N TYR A 121 -19.35 -1.01 14.86
CA TYR A 121 -19.23 0.05 13.86
C TYR A 121 -20.41 0.03 12.88
N LEU A 122 -20.76 -1.13 12.34
CA LEU A 122 -21.90 -1.29 11.43
C LEU A 122 -23.24 -0.90 12.09
N ASN A 123 -23.43 -1.27 13.36
CA ASN A 123 -24.65 -0.96 14.13
C ASN A 123 -24.71 0.49 14.65
N SER A 124 -23.65 1.27 14.45
CA SER A 124 -23.59 2.68 14.85
C SER A 124 -23.98 3.65 13.72
N ARG A 125 -24.28 3.10 12.54
CA ARG A 125 -24.82 3.83 11.39
C ARG A 125 -26.33 3.77 11.33
#